data_AF-A0A1E1WFU4-F1
#
_entry.id   AF-A0A1E1WFU4-F1
#
_cell.length_a   1.000
_cell.length_b   1.000
_cell.length_c   1.000
_cell.angle_alpha   90.00
_cell.angle_beta   90.00
_cell.angle_gamma   90.00
#
_symmetry.space_group_name_H-M   'P 1'
#
loop_
_entity.id
_entity.type
_entity.pdbx_description
1 polymer ?
#
loop_
_entity_poly.entity_id
_entity_poly.type
_entity_poly.pdbx_seq_one_letter_code
_entity_poly.pdbx_strand_id
1 'polypeptide(L)'
;PHLPPAVPAPAAAAMSAAAALTHHAELLDRLLASAGVEPDPFTIAVFQQLSMNADNKPAVLARALMPLLQAAPLPVIPKPNLKIRMCTATIIEPASDNDTVVRFSAGLVAGVALEAEVCR
;
A
#
# COMPACT_ATOMS: atom_id res chain seq x y z
N PRO A 1 -34.08 23.54 22.88
CA PRO A 1 -32.83 23.03 23.50
C PRO A 1 -32.57 21.58 23.07
N HIS A 2 -31.96 21.40 21.90
CA HIS A 2 -31.58 20.07 21.41
C HIS A 2 -30.06 19.96 21.52
N LEU A 3 -29.57 19.25 22.55
CA LEU A 3 -28.17 18.85 22.62
C LEU A 3 -27.95 17.72 21.61
N PRO A 4 -26.90 17.73 20.76
CA PRO A 4 -26.51 16.52 20.05
C PRO A 4 -25.93 15.50 21.04
N PRO A 5 -26.12 14.19 20.83
CA PRO A 5 -25.57 13.15 21.70
C PRO A 5 -24.03 13.14 21.62
N ALA A 6 -23.41 12.86 22.77
CA ALA A 6 -21.97 12.84 22.98
C ALA A 6 -21.25 11.90 22.01
N VAL A 7 -20.16 12.36 21.40
CA VAL A 7 -19.28 11.58 20.53
C VAL A 7 -18.36 10.69 21.38
N PRO A 8 -18.49 9.34 21.38
CA PRO A 8 -17.55 8.45 22.05
C PRO A 8 -16.54 7.82 21.06
N ALA A 9 -16.24 8.51 19.95
CA ALA A 9 -15.44 7.97 18.84
C ALA A 9 -13.91 7.86 19.03
N PRO A 10 -13.19 8.68 19.84
CA PRO A 10 -11.73 8.70 19.78
C PRO A 10 -11.08 7.45 20.42
N ALA A 11 -11.72 6.86 21.44
CA ALA A 11 -11.16 5.72 22.16
C ALA A 11 -11.21 4.41 21.35
N ALA A 12 -12.32 4.16 20.66
CA ALA A 12 -12.48 2.96 19.83
C ALA A 12 -11.54 2.98 18.61
N ALA A 13 -11.41 4.14 17.95
CA ALA A 13 -10.50 4.30 16.82
C ALA A 13 -9.03 4.10 17.25
N ALA A 14 -8.63 4.64 18.41
CA ALA A 14 -7.28 4.47 18.94
C ALA A 14 -6.96 3.01 19.28
N MET A 15 -7.91 2.26 19.84
CA MET A 15 -7.73 0.82 20.08
C MET A 15 -7.59 0.03 18.78
N SER A 16 -8.42 0.34 17.78
CA SER A 16 -8.32 -0.28 16.46
C SER A 16 -6.97 0.00 15.80
N ALA A 17 -6.47 1.24 15.88
CA ALA A 17 -5.16 1.61 15.35
C ALA A 17 -4.01 0.90 16.08
N ALA A 18 -4.08 0.79 17.41
CA ALA A 18 -3.09 0.07 18.20
C ALA A 18 -3.07 -1.42 17.85
N ALA A 19 -4.24 -2.06 17.74
CA ALA A 19 -4.35 -3.46 17.32
C ALA A 19 -3.82 -3.67 15.90
N ALA A 20 -4.15 -2.76 14.98
CA ALA A 20 -3.64 -2.81 13.62
C ALA A 20 -2.10 -2.70 13.60
N LEU A 21 -1.51 -1.79 14.37
CA LEU A 21 -0.06 -1.64 14.42
C LEU A 21 0.63 -2.92 14.90
N THR A 22 0.13 -3.53 15.99
CA THR A 22 0.66 -4.80 16.51
C THR A 22 0.56 -5.92 15.48
N HIS A 23 -0.58 -6.05 14.80
CA HIS A 23 -0.76 -7.00 13.71
C HIS A 23 0.22 -6.77 12.55
N HIS A 24 0.42 -5.52 12.12
CA HIS A 24 1.37 -5.21 11.05
C HIS A 24 2.82 -5.47 11.46
N ALA A 25 3.16 -5.27 12.73
CA ALA A 25 4.49 -5.60 13.25
C ALA A 25 4.76 -7.12 13.17
N GLU A 26 3.81 -7.94 13.59
CA GLU A 26 3.92 -9.41 13.46
C GLU A 26 4.01 -9.86 12.01
N LEU A 27 3.23 -9.26 11.11
CA LEU A 27 3.31 -9.55 9.69
C LEU A 27 4.68 -9.16 9.11
N LEU A 28 5.18 -7.98 9.48
CA LEU A 28 6.49 -7.50 9.03
C LEU A 28 7.61 -8.44 9.49
N ASP A 29 7.59 -8.88 10.75
CA ASP A 29 8.58 -9.82 11.30
C ASP A 29 8.62 -11.13 10.49
N ARG A 30 7.46 -11.70 10.16
CA ARG A 30 7.36 -12.90 9.31
C ARG A 30 7.87 -12.66 7.89
N LEU A 31 7.56 -11.49 7.31
CA LEU A 31 8.02 -11.15 5.96
C LEU A 31 9.54 -11.00 5.91
N LEU A 32 10.12 -10.29 6.88
CA LEU A 32 11.57 -10.13 7.02
C LEU A 32 12.26 -11.48 7.19
N ALA A 33 11.75 -12.34 8.08
CA ALA A 33 12.26 -13.69 8.26
C ALA A 33 12.19 -14.53 6.97
N SER A 34 11.06 -14.48 6.25
CA SER A 34 10.90 -15.22 4.98
C SER A 34 11.81 -14.72 3.86
N ALA A 35 12.17 -13.44 3.88
CA ALA A 35 13.09 -12.83 2.93
C ALA A 35 14.57 -12.97 3.33
N GLY A 36 14.86 -13.48 4.54
CA GLY A 36 16.22 -13.53 5.10
C GLY A 36 16.81 -12.14 5.34
N VAL A 37 15.97 -11.14 5.63
CA VAL A 37 16.37 -9.75 5.88
C VAL A 37 16.33 -9.49 7.37
N GLU A 38 17.46 -9.06 7.94
CA GLU A 38 17.53 -8.64 9.33
C GLU A 38 16.82 -7.28 9.52
N PRO A 39 15.97 -7.12 10.56
CA PRO A 39 15.35 -5.85 10.88
C PRO A 39 16.42 -4.81 11.28
N ASP A 40 16.18 -3.55 10.93
CA ASP A 40 17.06 -2.46 11.31
C ASP A 40 16.89 -2.07 12.80
N PRO A 41 17.82 -1.30 13.40
CA PRO A 41 17.78 -0.97 14.83
C PRO A 41 16.48 -0.29 15.27
N PHE A 42 15.87 0.53 14.42
CA PHE A 42 14.58 1.15 14.72
C PHE A 42 13.46 0.10 14.77
N THR A 43 13.35 -0.77 13.77
CA THR A 43 12.33 -1.83 13.74
C THR A 43 12.47 -2.77 14.94
N ILE A 44 13.70 -3.15 15.31
CA ILE A 44 13.96 -3.97 16.51
C ILE A 44 13.44 -3.28 17.77
N ALA A 45 13.73 -1.99 17.95
CA ALA A 45 13.29 -1.24 19.13
C ALA A 45 11.76 -1.14 19.18
N VAL A 46 11.10 -0.95 18.03
CA VAL A 46 9.62 -0.94 17.96
C VAL A 46 9.05 -2.30 18.36
N PHE A 47 9.58 -3.41 17.82
CA PHE A 47 9.13 -4.75 18.20
C PHE A 47 9.28 -5.00 19.70
N GLN A 48 10.40 -4.60 20.29
CA GLN A 48 10.60 -4.70 21.74
C GLN A 48 9.55 -3.91 22.52
N GLN A 49 9.24 -2.67 22.12
CA GLN A 49 8.21 -1.87 22.80
C GLN A 49 6.81 -2.50 22.67
N LEU A 50 6.48 -3.10 21.52
CA LEU A 50 5.21 -3.79 21.31
C LEU A 50 5.11 -5.06 22.16
N SER A 51 6.16 -5.87 22.22
CA SER A 51 6.20 -7.08 23.07
C SER A 51 6.11 -6.75 24.55
N MET A 52 6.72 -5.64 25.01
CA MET A 52 6.65 -5.19 26.40
C MET A 52 5.27 -4.64 26.79
N ASN A 53 4.46 -4.19 25.83
CA ASN A 53 3.15 -3.56 26.06
C ASN A 53 1.98 -4.43 25.55
N ALA A 54 1.89 -5.67 26.03
CA ALA A 54 0.89 -6.65 25.60
C ALA A 54 -0.58 -6.19 25.76
N ASP A 55 -0.86 -5.26 26.68
CA ASP A 55 -2.20 -4.69 26.90
C ASP A 55 -2.71 -3.81 25.73
N ASN A 56 -1.85 -3.45 24.77
CA ASN A 56 -2.18 -2.60 23.61
C ASN A 56 -2.90 -1.28 23.97
N LYS A 57 -2.69 -0.75 25.18
CA LYS A 57 -3.27 0.52 25.62
C LYS A 57 -2.72 1.65 24.74
N PRO A 58 -3.53 2.29 23.89
CA PRO A 58 -3.03 3.18 22.82
C PRO A 58 -2.18 4.34 23.34
N ALA A 59 -2.57 4.91 24.49
CA ALA A 59 -1.86 6.02 25.10
C ALA A 59 -0.46 5.63 25.63
N VAL A 60 -0.33 4.41 26.17
CA VAL A 60 0.96 3.91 26.68
C VAL A 60 1.88 3.60 25.50
N LEU A 61 1.33 2.93 24.49
CA LEU A 61 2.03 2.59 23.26
C LEU A 61 2.54 3.84 22.54
N ALA A 62 1.69 4.87 22.40
CA ALA A 62 2.07 6.14 21.79
C ALA A 62 3.22 6.82 22.54
N ARG A 63 3.21 6.81 23.88
CA ARG A 63 4.31 7.39 24.69
C ARG A 63 5.61 6.60 24.57
N ALA A 64 5.53 5.27 24.44
CA ALA A 64 6.69 4.41 24.27
C ALA A 64 7.31 4.55 22.87
N LEU A 65 6.48 4.66 21.83
CA LEU A 65 6.95 4.73 20.43
C LEU A 65 7.38 6.14 20.00
N MET A 66 6.79 7.20 20.57
CA MET A 66 7.13 8.59 20.24
C MET A 66 8.63 8.90 20.28
N PRO A 67 9.40 8.56 21.35
CA PRO A 67 10.83 8.85 21.37
C PRO A 67 11.61 8.07 20.31
N LEU A 68 11.19 6.84 19.96
CA LEU A 68 11.81 6.08 18.88
C LEU A 68 11.60 6.76 17.53
N LEU A 69 10.39 7.27 17.27
CA LEU A 69 10.07 7.99 16.03
C LEU A 69 10.84 9.29 15.91
N GLN A 70 11.07 10.00 17.02
CA GLN A 70 11.82 11.25 17.03
C GLN A 70 13.33 11.05 16.88
N ALA A 71 13.86 9.93 17.37
CA ALA A 71 15.28 9.60 17.31
C ALA A 71 15.68 8.81 16.04
N ALA A 72 14.71 8.28 15.30
CA ALA A 72 14.98 7.44 14.13
C ALA A 72 15.67 8.25 13.02
N PRO A 73 16.84 7.80 12.53
CA PRO A 73 17.44 8.41 11.35
C PRO A 73 16.53 8.18 10.14
N LEU A 74 16.47 9.15 9.23
CA LEU A 74 15.71 9.00 8.00
C LEU A 74 16.25 7.78 7.22
N PRO A 75 15.41 6.80 6.87
CA PRO A 75 15.86 5.66 6.10
C PRO A 75 16.36 6.14 4.74
N VAL A 76 17.45 5.53 4.28
CA VAL A 76 17.98 5.80 2.95
C VAL A 76 16.98 5.27 1.94
N ILE A 77 16.36 6.16 1.16
CA ILE A 77 15.48 5.77 0.07
C ILE A 77 16.29 4.92 -0.91
N PRO A 78 15.87 3.67 -1.21
CA PRO A 78 16.56 2.84 -2.18
C PRO A 78 16.66 3.59 -3.50
N LYS A 79 17.86 3.58 -4.11
CA LYS A 79 18.03 4.21 -5.42
C LYS A 79 17.14 3.48 -6.43
N PRO A 80 16.16 4.16 -7.05
CA PRO A 80 15.30 3.50 -8.02
C PRO A 80 16.16 2.97 -9.18
N ASN A 81 15.76 1.82 -9.73
CA ASN A 81 16.42 1.32 -10.92
C ASN A 81 16.07 2.22 -12.10
N LEU A 82 16.99 3.12 -12.47
CA LEU A 82 16.82 4.08 -13.55
C LEU A 82 16.70 3.45 -14.95
N LYS A 83 16.90 2.13 -15.07
CA LYS A 83 16.62 1.37 -16.30
C LYS A 83 15.12 1.13 -16.51
N ILE A 84 14.30 1.24 -15.46
CA ILE A 84 12.84 1.06 -15.52
C ILE A 84 12.20 2.44 -15.65
N ARG A 85 11.41 2.64 -16.71
CA ARG A 85 10.66 3.87 -16.95
C ARG A 85 9.17 3.58 -17.01
N MET A 86 8.37 4.47 -16.43
CA MET A 86 6.93 4.47 -16.66
C MET A 86 6.69 4.80 -18.13
N CYS A 87 6.01 3.91 -18.84
CA CYS A 87 5.57 4.14 -20.21
C CYS A 87 4.05 4.33 -20.21
N THR A 88 3.55 5.17 -21.10
CA THR A 88 2.11 5.31 -21.33
C THR A 88 1.81 4.76 -22.71
N ALA A 89 0.77 3.94 -22.83
CA ALA A 89 0.30 3.46 -24.12
C ALA A 89 -1.03 4.12 -24.45
N THR A 90 -1.18 4.56 -25.69
CA THR A 90 -2.45 5.06 -26.21
C THR A 90 -3.03 4.00 -27.13
N ILE A 91 -4.23 3.54 -26.80
CA ILE A 91 -4.97 2.59 -27.64
C ILE A 91 -5.41 3.34 -28.90
N ILE A 92 -5.08 2.79 -30.05
CA ILE A 92 -5.54 3.28 -31.35
C ILE A 92 -6.81 2.50 -31.64
N GLU A 93 -7.95 3.14 -31.39
CA GLU A 93 -9.24 2.56 -31.74
C GLU A 93 -9.32 2.38 -33.26
N PRO A 94 -9.87 1.25 -33.74
CA PRO A 94 -10.08 1.05 -35.17
C PRO A 94 -11.02 2.14 -35.69
N ALA A 95 -10.50 3.01 -36.55
CA ALA A 95 -11.22 4.20 -37.01
C ALA A 95 -12.56 3.81 -37.65
N SER A 96 -13.64 4.45 -37.22
CA SER A 96 -14.98 4.30 -37.82
C SER A 96 -15.09 4.88 -39.24
N ASP A 97 -14.05 5.59 -39.70
CA ASP A 97 -14.00 6.35 -40.95
C ASP A 97 -13.00 5.76 -41.97
N ASN A 98 -12.67 4.46 -41.83
CA ASN A 98 -12.06 3.71 -42.92
C ASN A 98 -13.12 2.81 -43.55
N ASP A 99 -13.34 2.93 -44.86
CA ASP A 99 -14.19 2.08 -45.71
C ASP A 99 -13.72 0.61 -45.80
N THR A 100 -12.96 0.14 -44.82
CA THR A 100 -12.62 -1.27 -44.63
C THR A 100 -13.84 -2.02 -44.13
N VAL A 101 -14.71 -2.43 -45.06
CA VAL A 101 -15.85 -3.29 -44.78
C VAL A 101 -15.36 -4.66 -44.31
N VAL A 102 -15.51 -4.95 -43.02
CA VAL A 102 -15.28 -6.29 -42.48
C VAL A 102 -16.44 -7.17 -42.94
N ARG A 103 -16.23 -7.92 -44.03
CA ARG A 103 -17.25 -8.79 -44.62
C ARG A 103 -17.48 -10.01 -43.73
N PHE A 104 -18.49 -9.91 -42.87
CA PHE A 104 -18.95 -11.01 -42.01
C PHE A 104 -19.76 -12.03 -42.83
N SER A 105 -19.39 -13.30 -42.75
CA SER A 105 -20.17 -14.41 -43.32
C SER A 105 -20.83 -15.19 -42.19
N ALA A 106 -22.12 -15.50 -42.31
CA ALA A 106 -22.88 -16.17 -41.25
C ALA A 106 -22.25 -17.53 -40.87
N GLY A 107 -21.99 -17.73 -39.59
CA GLY A 107 -21.34 -18.94 -39.06
C GLY A 107 -19.82 -18.82 -38.87
N LEU A 108 -19.20 -17.68 -39.17
CA LEU A 108 -17.77 -17.43 -38.95
C LEU A 108 -17.55 -16.25 -37.99
N VAL A 109 -16.42 -16.22 -37.28
CA VAL A 109 -16.03 -15.12 -36.37
C VAL A 109 -15.16 -14.12 -37.12
N ALA A 110 -15.50 -12.82 -37.05
CA ALA A 110 -14.66 -11.75 -37.57
C ALA A 110 -13.78 -11.16 -36.46
N GLY A 111 -12.48 -11.06 -36.71
CA GLY A 111 -11.53 -10.41 -35.80
C GLY A 111 -11.40 -8.92 -36.09
N VAL A 112 -11.29 -8.11 -35.05
CA VAL A 112 -10.96 -6.68 -35.15
C VAL A 112 -9.58 -6.50 -34.52
N ALA A 113 -8.65 -5.94 -35.30
CA ALA A 113 -7.32 -5.62 -34.78
C ALA A 113 -7.41 -4.40 -33.86
N LEU A 114 -6.89 -4.54 -32.64
CA LEU A 114 -6.73 -3.46 -31.68
C LEU A 114 -5.23 -3.20 -31.54
N GLU A 115 -4.81 -1.99 -31.87
CA GLU A 115 -3.41 -1.59 -31.80
C GLU A 115 -3.22 -0.56 -30.69
N ALA A 116 -2.00 -0.47 -30.16
CA ALA A 116 -1.64 0.55 -29.20
C ALA A 116 -0.20 1.00 -29.46
N GLU A 117 0.04 2.30 -29.35
CA GLU A 117 1.38 2.86 -29.42
C GLU A 117 1.90 3.11 -28.00
N VAL A 118 3.14 2.69 -27.73
CA VAL A 118 3.79 2.85 -26.43
C VAL A 118 4.75 4.03 -26.49
N CYS A 119 4.44 5.11 -25.77
CA CYS A 119 5.30 6.28 -25.62
C CYS A 119 6.25 6.10 -24.42
N ARG A 120 7.53 6.41 -24.64
CA ARG A 120 8.64 6.31 -23.67
C ARG A 120 9.02 7.66 -23.07
#